data_AF-A0A210QQX6-F1
#
_entry.id   AF-A0A210QQX6-F1
#
_cell.length_a   1.000
_cell.length_b   1.000
_cell.length_c   1.000
_cell.angle_alpha   90.00
_cell.angle_beta   90.00
_cell.angle_gamma   90.00
#
_symmetry.space_group_name_H-M   'P 1'
#
loop_
_entity.id
_entity.type
_entity.pdbx_description
1 polymer ?
#
loop_
_entity_poly.entity_id
_entity_poly.type
_entity_poly.pdbx_seq_one_letter_code
_entity_poly.pdbx_strand_id
1 'polypeptide(L)'
;MTTCLRFICRRLPGIASQPFFPIKRDWTTFLGANMSAKTGSSPVTEKSKIGVIQLTCTADKQNNFDICKRYINQAKDEGVQMVFLPEAADYIATSKMKSMEMAESLEGETICNYRKLAQETSLWISIGGFHQKGQDSDSNRVLNTHILIDDQGDIKDTYSKVHLFDLDLGDLRLCESDYTIPGDRITSPVSTPVGNIGLGICYDLRFPEMSIALVKQGAEILTYPSAFTVTTGRAHWEILLRSRAVENQCYVVAAAQTGKHNEKRASYGHSMVIDPWGTVLAQCGEDPGLCVAEVDLSFLSKVRKDMPVWNHRRHDLYGHIHINNKPEPVDCIKAFDFGGHPIPSSCVFHRTPTCFCFVNIKPVVLVSTMRRVERLGELTQTELSDLFSVVQRVAGVVEQHYGASSLTVSVQDGPQAGQTVKHVHVHVMPRKAGDFEQNDEIYTKLQHHDKDMTTGRRSEDDMAEEAGQLKAYFTRPLVALVRPKEIGSYVKPYPNSGSAGILEDTDLISPC
;
A
#
# COMPACT_ATOMS: atom_id res chain seq x y z
N MET A 1 40.00 31.40 8.18
CA MET A 1 41.33 30.85 7.86
C MET A 1 41.13 29.83 6.74
N THR A 2 41.39 30.17 5.46
CA THR A 2 42.67 29.94 4.72
C THR A 2 43.15 28.49 4.82
N THR A 3 43.60 27.70 3.84
CA THR A 3 44.00 27.77 2.41
C THR A 3 44.48 26.31 2.10
N CYS A 4 43.97 25.58 1.11
CA CYS A 4 44.50 25.36 -0.25
C CYS A 4 45.81 24.51 -0.41
N LEU A 5 45.84 23.68 -1.48
CA LEU A 5 46.95 22.99 -2.20
C LEU A 5 47.64 21.77 -1.55
N ARG A 6 48.20 20.76 -2.25
CA ARG A 6 48.14 20.10 -3.60
C ARG A 6 49.35 19.11 -3.64
N PHE A 7 49.34 18.17 -4.61
CA PHE A 7 50.45 17.32 -5.12
C PHE A 7 50.83 16.08 -4.28
N ILE A 8 51.11 14.89 -4.85
CA ILE A 8 51.99 14.58 -5.99
C ILE A 8 51.47 13.39 -6.84
N CYS A 9 51.60 13.55 -8.16
CA CYS A 9 51.51 12.53 -9.20
C CYS A 9 52.94 12.00 -9.49
N ARG A 10 53.13 10.66 -9.57
CA ARG A 10 54.33 10.05 -10.17
C ARG A 10 53.91 9.03 -11.22
N ARG A 11 54.32 9.27 -12.47
CA ARG A 11 54.30 8.36 -13.63
C ARG A 11 55.69 7.75 -13.82
N LEU A 12 55.72 6.54 -14.41
CA LEU A 12 56.54 6.05 -15.56
C LEU A 12 56.69 4.51 -15.47
N PRO A 13 57.00 3.74 -16.55
CA PRO A 13 56.46 3.76 -17.92
C PRO A 13 56.20 2.35 -18.53
N GLY A 14 55.42 2.32 -19.63
CA GLY A 14 55.70 1.49 -20.83
C GLY A 14 55.30 0.01 -20.87
N ILE A 15 54.26 -0.30 -21.66
CA ILE A 15 54.27 -1.25 -22.79
C ILE A 15 53.06 -0.88 -23.66
N ALA A 16 53.30 -0.69 -24.96
CA ALA A 16 52.29 -0.43 -25.98
C ALA A 16 52.12 -1.69 -26.84
N SER A 17 50.89 -1.99 -27.29
CA SER A 17 50.57 -2.11 -28.73
C SER A 17 49.14 -2.64 -29.00
N GLN A 18 48.47 -1.92 -29.91
CA GLN A 18 47.40 -2.32 -30.86
C GLN A 18 45.92 -2.04 -30.51
N PRO A 19 45.09 -1.62 -31.50
CA PRO A 19 43.92 -0.77 -31.29
C PRO A 19 42.59 -1.49 -31.52
N PHE A 20 41.58 -1.17 -30.70
CA PHE A 20 40.18 -1.58 -30.94
C PHE A 20 39.35 -0.38 -31.43
N PHE A 21 38.72 -0.56 -32.59
CA PHE A 21 37.79 0.36 -33.24
C PHE A 21 36.58 0.69 -32.35
N PRO A 22 36.15 1.96 -32.22
CA PRO A 22 34.85 2.28 -31.66
C PRO A 22 33.78 2.30 -32.76
N ILE A 23 32.89 1.31 -32.73
CA ILE A 23 31.64 1.32 -33.51
C ILE A 23 30.69 2.33 -32.89
N LYS A 24 30.44 3.43 -33.60
CA LYS A 24 29.28 4.31 -33.36
C LYS A 24 28.01 3.51 -33.67
N ARG A 25 27.06 3.45 -32.73
CA ARG A 25 25.68 3.03 -33.02
C ARG A 25 24.76 4.23 -32.82
N ASP A 26 24.32 4.77 -33.94
CA ASP A 26 23.17 5.67 -34.08
C ASP A 26 21.91 4.98 -33.53
N TRP A 27 21.17 5.69 -32.67
CA TRP A 27 19.84 5.31 -32.19
C TRP A 27 18.79 6.29 -32.72
N THR A 28 18.67 6.36 -34.04
CA THR A 28 17.64 7.14 -34.73
C THR A 28 17.02 6.30 -35.83
N THR A 29 15.96 5.54 -35.51
CA THR A 29 14.74 5.31 -36.32
C THR A 29 13.99 4.07 -35.83
N PHE A 30 12.96 4.28 -35.02
CA PHE A 30 11.73 3.46 -35.03
C PHE A 30 10.59 4.34 -34.51
N LEU A 31 10.14 5.25 -35.38
CA LEU A 31 8.85 5.92 -35.26
C LEU A 31 7.79 4.98 -35.85
N GLY A 32 7.28 4.09 -35.01
CA GLY A 32 6.08 3.30 -35.27
C GLY A 32 4.91 3.92 -34.51
N ALA A 33 3.97 4.52 -35.25
CA ALA A 33 2.78 5.14 -34.72
C ALA A 33 1.96 4.14 -33.86
N ASN A 34 1.63 4.53 -32.63
CA ASN A 34 0.51 3.97 -31.90
C ASN A 34 -0.42 5.11 -31.50
N MET A 35 -1.64 5.03 -32.03
CA MET A 35 -2.72 5.98 -31.80
C MET A 35 -3.05 6.05 -30.31
N SER A 36 -2.86 7.24 -29.74
CA SER A 36 -3.33 7.61 -28.41
C SER A 36 -4.86 7.58 -28.37
N ALA A 37 -5.41 6.71 -27.53
CA ALA A 37 -6.70 6.97 -26.92
C ALA A 37 -6.52 8.15 -25.95
N LYS A 38 -7.07 9.31 -26.31
CA LYS A 38 -7.12 10.48 -25.43
C LYS A 38 -8.11 10.22 -24.30
N THR A 39 -7.62 9.85 -23.14
CA THR A 39 -8.34 10.10 -21.89
C THR A 39 -8.10 11.57 -21.52
N GLY A 40 -9.18 12.35 -21.41
CA GLY A 40 -9.11 13.75 -21.03
C GLY A 40 -8.66 13.88 -19.59
N SER A 41 -7.36 14.08 -19.37
CA SER A 41 -6.83 14.66 -18.14
C SER A 41 -6.36 16.08 -18.46
N SER A 42 -6.82 17.05 -17.68
CA SER A 42 -6.31 18.42 -17.76
C SER A 42 -4.79 18.40 -17.51
N PRO A 43 -3.98 19.17 -18.26
CA PRO A 43 -2.53 19.17 -18.07
C PRO A 43 -2.19 19.66 -16.65
N VAL A 44 -1.39 18.86 -15.94
CA VAL A 44 -0.83 19.25 -14.63
C VAL A 44 0.02 20.50 -14.84
N THR A 45 -0.28 21.57 -14.12
CA THR A 45 0.50 22.81 -14.16
C THR A 45 1.76 22.65 -13.30
N GLU A 46 2.92 23.16 -13.76
CA GLU A 46 4.17 23.08 -12.99
C GLU A 46 4.06 23.74 -11.60
N LYS A 47 3.20 24.75 -11.49
CA LYS A 47 2.81 25.44 -10.26
C LYS A 47 1.30 25.46 -10.12
N SER A 48 0.81 25.14 -8.93
CA SER A 48 -0.62 25.01 -8.64
C SER A 48 -0.96 25.60 -7.30
N LYS A 49 -2.06 26.35 -7.20
CA LYS A 49 -2.56 26.85 -5.92
C LYS A 49 -3.55 25.85 -5.30
N ILE A 50 -3.37 25.57 -4.02
CA ILE A 50 -4.27 24.73 -3.23
C ILE A 50 -4.81 25.48 -2.01
N GLY A 51 -6.02 25.15 -1.58
CA GLY A 51 -6.63 25.66 -0.36
C GLY A 51 -6.77 24.57 0.70
N VAL A 52 -6.36 24.84 1.93
CA VAL A 52 -6.52 23.93 3.07
C VAL A 52 -7.47 24.58 4.07
N ILE A 53 -8.60 23.91 4.32
CA ILE A 53 -9.67 24.43 5.14
C ILE A 53 -9.60 23.79 6.52
N GLN A 54 -9.64 24.64 7.54
CA GLN A 54 -9.72 24.30 8.96
C GLN A 54 -11.15 24.52 9.45
N LEU A 55 -11.71 23.54 10.17
CA LEU A 55 -13.10 23.58 10.62
C LEU A 55 -13.24 23.24 12.10
N THR A 56 -14.40 23.59 12.66
CA THR A 56 -14.88 23.09 13.96
C THR A 56 -16.25 22.46 13.73
N CYS A 57 -16.26 21.23 13.22
CA CYS A 57 -17.51 20.54 12.89
C CYS A 57 -18.25 20.10 14.16
N THR A 58 -19.57 20.20 14.13
CA THR A 58 -20.46 19.72 15.21
C THR A 58 -21.38 18.61 14.70
N ALA A 59 -22.41 18.25 15.45
CA ALA A 59 -23.43 17.30 15.00
C ALA A 59 -24.43 17.91 13.97
N ASP A 60 -24.33 19.20 13.65
CA ASP A 60 -25.19 19.85 12.65
C ASP A 60 -24.56 19.78 11.25
N LYS A 61 -24.96 18.77 10.46
CA LYS A 61 -24.43 18.53 9.11
C LYS A 61 -24.67 19.70 8.15
N GLN A 62 -25.84 20.33 8.24
CA GLN A 62 -26.20 21.42 7.34
C GLN A 62 -25.34 22.64 7.63
N ASN A 63 -25.23 23.03 8.90
CA ASN A 63 -24.37 24.15 9.29
C ASN A 63 -22.89 23.88 8.94
N ASN A 64 -22.40 22.65 9.17
CA ASN A 64 -21.04 22.26 8.77
C ASN A 64 -20.84 22.43 7.26
N PHE A 65 -21.78 21.93 6.44
CA PHE A 65 -21.73 22.07 4.99
C PHE A 65 -21.77 23.53 4.54
N ASP A 66 -22.61 24.38 5.13
CA ASP A 66 -22.72 25.80 4.78
C ASP A 66 -21.42 26.57 5.09
N ILE A 67 -20.73 26.21 6.18
CA ILE A 67 -19.40 26.74 6.52
C ILE A 67 -18.37 26.26 5.48
N CYS A 68 -18.34 24.97 5.16
CA CYS A 68 -17.47 24.43 4.11
C CYS A 68 -17.69 25.14 2.78
N LYS A 69 -18.95 25.27 2.35
CA LYS A 69 -19.35 25.94 1.11
C LYS A 69 -18.80 27.37 1.06
N ARG A 70 -18.85 28.11 2.17
CA ARG A 70 -18.30 29.47 2.25
C ARG A 70 -16.79 29.49 1.99
N TYR A 71 -16.02 28.65 2.68
CA TYR A 71 -14.56 28.60 2.49
C TYR A 71 -14.15 28.06 1.12
N ILE A 72 -14.92 27.13 0.55
CA ILE A 72 -14.68 26.63 -0.81
C ILE A 72 -14.90 27.74 -1.84
N ASN A 73 -15.96 28.55 -1.69
CA ASN A 73 -16.17 29.71 -2.55
C ASN A 73 -15.06 30.77 -2.37
N GLN A 74 -14.63 31.03 -1.14
CA GLN A 74 -13.49 31.91 -0.91
C GLN A 74 -12.23 31.38 -1.60
N ALA A 75 -11.96 30.07 -1.51
CA ALA A 75 -10.80 29.46 -2.14
C ALA A 75 -10.87 29.57 -3.68
N LYS A 76 -12.07 29.41 -4.26
CA LYS A 76 -12.31 29.67 -5.69
C LYS A 76 -11.89 31.09 -6.08
N ASP A 77 -12.26 32.10 -5.27
CA ASP A 77 -11.90 33.50 -5.51
C ASP A 77 -10.38 33.76 -5.41
N GLU A 78 -9.66 32.93 -4.64
CA GLU A 78 -8.19 32.97 -4.54
C GLU A 78 -7.46 32.24 -5.70
N GLY A 79 -8.22 31.64 -6.62
CA GLY A 79 -7.72 30.95 -7.80
C GLY A 79 -7.06 29.60 -7.48
N VAL A 80 -7.50 28.93 -6.41
CA VAL A 80 -7.06 27.55 -6.13
C VAL A 80 -7.62 26.59 -7.17
N GLN A 81 -6.95 25.46 -7.39
CA GLN A 81 -7.43 24.38 -8.27
C GLN A 81 -8.03 23.22 -7.47
N MET A 82 -7.61 23.07 -6.21
CA MET A 82 -8.05 21.99 -5.32
C MET A 82 -8.15 22.46 -3.88
N VAL A 83 -9.19 22.02 -3.17
CA VAL A 83 -9.41 22.29 -1.75
C VAL A 83 -9.37 21.01 -0.91
N PHE A 84 -8.84 21.13 0.30
CA PHE A 84 -8.69 20.02 1.24
C PHE A 84 -9.48 20.31 2.51
N LEU A 85 -10.46 19.45 2.79
CA LEU A 85 -11.27 19.45 4.00
C LEU A 85 -10.72 18.45 5.02
N PRO A 86 -10.92 18.69 6.33
CA PRO A 86 -10.39 17.83 7.38
C PRO A 86 -11.13 16.50 7.50
N GLU A 87 -10.61 15.62 8.36
CA GLU A 87 -11.35 14.45 8.85
C GLU A 87 -12.63 14.91 9.55
N ALA A 88 -13.71 14.14 9.43
CA ALA A 88 -15.02 14.44 10.03
C ALA A 88 -15.62 15.79 9.57
N ALA A 89 -15.38 16.19 8.32
CA ALA A 89 -15.94 17.42 7.73
C ALA A 89 -17.46 17.36 7.52
N ASP A 90 -18.05 16.17 7.58
CA ASP A 90 -19.50 15.95 7.60
C ASP A 90 -20.09 16.29 8.97
N TYR A 91 -19.61 15.64 10.04
CA TYR A 91 -20.05 15.89 11.40
C TYR A 91 -19.11 15.34 12.46
N ILE A 92 -19.26 15.86 13.68
CA ILE A 92 -18.73 15.28 14.90
C ILE A 92 -19.89 15.04 15.87
N ALA A 93 -20.26 13.77 16.02
CA ALA A 93 -21.41 13.38 16.83
C ALA A 93 -21.15 13.51 18.33
N THR A 94 -22.23 13.62 19.11
CA THR A 94 -22.19 13.68 20.57
C THR A 94 -22.10 12.30 21.21
N SER A 95 -22.42 11.23 20.47
CA SER A 95 -22.36 9.83 20.92
C SER A 95 -22.08 8.87 19.76
N LYS A 96 -21.62 7.66 20.07
CA LYS A 96 -21.39 6.59 19.09
C LYS A 96 -22.68 6.23 18.32
N MET A 97 -23.79 6.02 19.05
CA MET A 97 -25.10 5.72 18.47
C MET A 97 -25.56 6.81 17.50
N LYS A 98 -25.37 8.08 17.88
CA LYS A 98 -25.76 9.19 17.01
C LYS A 98 -24.91 9.27 15.74
N SER A 99 -23.63 8.93 15.82
CA SER A 99 -22.76 8.79 14.64
C SER A 99 -23.32 7.74 13.68
N MET A 100 -23.74 6.58 14.18
CA MET A 100 -24.29 5.52 13.33
C MET A 100 -25.55 5.96 12.58
N GLU A 101 -26.43 6.72 13.22
CA GLU A 101 -27.65 7.26 12.60
C GLU A 101 -27.36 8.30 11.51
N MET A 102 -26.29 9.07 11.66
CA MET A 102 -25.93 10.18 10.78
C MET A 102 -25.02 9.80 9.61
N ALA A 103 -24.45 8.59 9.67
CA ALA A 103 -23.59 8.05 8.63
C ALA A 103 -24.39 7.76 7.35
N GLU A 104 -23.78 8.06 6.21
CA GLU A 104 -24.42 8.00 4.90
C GLU A 104 -23.61 7.09 3.96
N SER A 105 -24.24 6.60 2.88
CA SER A 105 -23.47 6.00 1.79
C SER A 105 -22.83 7.07 0.92
N LEU A 106 -22.02 6.68 -0.08
CA LEU A 106 -21.40 7.63 -1.01
C LEU A 106 -22.41 8.31 -1.95
N GLU A 107 -23.63 7.77 -2.03
CA GLU A 107 -24.78 8.32 -2.74
C GLU A 107 -25.67 9.19 -1.83
N GLY A 108 -25.28 9.36 -0.56
CA GLY A 108 -25.99 10.18 0.41
C GLY A 108 -26.02 11.67 0.05
N GLU A 109 -26.91 12.41 0.71
CA GLU A 109 -27.14 13.83 0.48
C GLU A 109 -25.87 14.67 0.65
N THR A 110 -25.06 14.36 1.68
CA THR A 110 -23.83 15.10 1.98
C THR A 110 -22.86 15.06 0.79
N ILE A 111 -22.60 13.87 0.25
CA ILE A 111 -21.68 13.70 -0.88
C ILE A 111 -22.28 14.26 -2.16
N CYS A 112 -23.58 14.08 -2.40
CA CYS A 112 -24.27 14.72 -3.52
C CYS A 112 -24.11 16.24 -3.51
N ASN A 113 -24.20 16.88 -2.34
CA ASN A 113 -24.02 18.32 -2.21
C ASN A 113 -22.57 18.76 -2.49
N TYR A 114 -21.57 18.02 -2.03
CA TYR A 114 -20.16 18.29 -2.40
C TYR A 114 -19.86 18.07 -3.88
N ARG A 115 -20.46 17.05 -4.51
CA ARG A 115 -20.32 16.81 -5.96
C ARG A 115 -20.86 17.98 -6.78
N LYS A 116 -22.05 18.48 -6.43
CA LYS A 116 -22.63 19.69 -7.04
C LYS A 116 -21.74 20.92 -6.81
N LEU A 117 -21.25 21.09 -5.59
CA LEU A 117 -20.38 22.21 -5.25
C LEU A 117 -19.06 22.18 -6.04
N ALA A 118 -18.47 20.99 -6.25
CA ALA A 118 -17.28 20.82 -7.09
C ALA A 118 -17.54 21.30 -8.53
N GLN A 119 -18.68 20.92 -9.12
CA GLN A 119 -19.11 21.38 -10.45
C GLN A 119 -19.33 22.90 -10.50
N GLU A 120 -20.06 23.47 -9.54
CA GLU A 120 -20.38 24.91 -9.46
C GLU A 120 -19.13 25.78 -9.30
N THR A 121 -18.12 25.25 -8.59
CA THR A 121 -16.87 25.96 -8.30
C THR A 121 -15.77 25.65 -9.30
N SER A 122 -15.92 24.58 -10.08
CA SER A 122 -14.88 24.02 -10.96
C SER A 122 -13.59 23.69 -10.20
N LEU A 123 -13.73 23.21 -8.95
CA LEU A 123 -12.63 22.85 -8.07
C LEU A 123 -12.64 21.35 -7.80
N TRP A 124 -11.44 20.78 -7.66
CA TRP A 124 -11.29 19.47 -7.04
C TRP A 124 -11.48 19.59 -5.52
N ILE A 125 -12.15 18.61 -4.91
CA ILE A 125 -12.45 18.60 -3.47
C ILE A 125 -11.94 17.30 -2.85
N SER A 126 -11.08 17.43 -1.84
CA SER A 126 -10.65 16.35 -0.96
C SER A 126 -11.47 16.38 0.34
N ILE A 127 -12.38 15.45 0.52
CA ILE A 127 -13.15 15.27 1.76
C ILE A 127 -12.39 14.31 2.67
N GLY A 128 -11.71 14.83 3.69
CA GLY A 128 -10.65 14.14 4.39
C GLY A 128 -11.01 13.01 5.36
N GLY A 129 -12.30 12.67 5.48
CA GLY A 129 -12.76 11.61 6.38
C GLY A 129 -14.26 11.71 6.61
N PHE A 130 -15.02 11.12 5.71
CA PHE A 130 -16.47 11.01 5.75
C PHE A 130 -16.89 9.76 6.51
N HIS A 131 -17.90 9.88 7.38
CA HIS A 131 -18.46 8.73 8.09
C HIS A 131 -19.37 7.93 7.15
N GLN A 132 -18.75 7.03 6.39
CA GLN A 132 -19.45 6.16 5.45
C GLN A 132 -20.10 4.99 6.18
N LYS A 133 -21.36 4.71 5.87
CA LYS A 133 -22.07 3.55 6.39
C LYS A 133 -21.40 2.24 5.94
N GLY A 134 -21.18 1.31 6.87
CA GLY A 134 -20.63 -0.01 6.58
C GLY A 134 -21.53 -0.81 5.63
N GLN A 135 -20.94 -1.70 4.81
CA GLN A 135 -21.68 -2.52 3.85
C GLN A 135 -22.47 -3.66 4.52
N ASP A 136 -22.03 -4.14 5.68
CA ASP A 136 -22.75 -5.14 6.46
C ASP A 136 -23.80 -4.46 7.34
N SER A 137 -25.07 -4.78 7.08
CA SER A 137 -26.24 -4.27 7.82
C SER A 137 -26.20 -4.57 9.33
N ASP A 138 -25.38 -5.55 9.75
CA ASP A 138 -25.21 -5.96 11.15
C ASP A 138 -24.02 -5.30 11.86
N SER A 139 -23.18 -4.54 11.13
CA SER A 139 -22.06 -3.83 11.74
C SER A 139 -22.55 -2.51 12.35
N ASN A 140 -22.58 -2.44 13.68
CA ASN A 140 -22.78 -1.18 14.42
C ASN A 140 -21.54 -0.25 14.30
N ARG A 141 -20.90 -0.19 13.13
CA ARG A 141 -19.64 0.51 12.87
C ARG A 141 -19.67 1.21 11.51
N VAL A 142 -18.95 2.33 11.40
CA VAL A 142 -18.80 3.13 10.17
C VAL A 142 -17.41 2.99 9.58
N LEU A 143 -17.24 3.30 8.31
CA LEU A 143 -15.92 3.56 7.72
C LEU A 143 -15.57 5.05 7.89
N ASN A 144 -14.29 5.35 8.06
CA ASN A 144 -13.76 6.70 7.96
C ASN A 144 -13.11 6.84 6.59
N THR A 145 -13.82 7.45 5.64
CA THR A 145 -13.47 7.41 4.22
C THR A 145 -13.05 8.77 3.69
N HIS A 146 -11.79 8.89 3.26
CA HIS A 146 -11.28 10.00 2.48
C HIS A 146 -11.73 9.88 1.04
N ILE A 147 -12.38 10.91 0.51
CA ILE A 147 -12.98 10.93 -0.83
C ILE A 147 -12.33 12.04 -1.66
N LEU A 148 -11.88 11.71 -2.88
CA LEU A 148 -11.49 12.70 -3.88
C LEU A 148 -12.60 12.88 -4.92
N ILE A 149 -13.04 14.12 -5.10
CA ILE A 149 -14.04 14.52 -6.09
C ILE A 149 -13.37 15.48 -7.08
N ASP A 150 -13.55 15.26 -8.38
CA ASP A 150 -13.05 16.17 -9.40
C ASP A 150 -13.94 17.39 -9.64
N ASP A 151 -13.49 18.30 -10.50
CA ASP A 151 -14.20 19.50 -10.93
C ASP A 151 -15.48 19.23 -11.75
N GLN A 152 -15.68 17.99 -12.19
CA GLN A 152 -16.92 17.52 -12.83
C GLN A 152 -17.85 16.84 -11.83
N GLY A 153 -17.50 16.82 -10.54
CA GLY A 153 -18.29 16.20 -9.48
C GLY A 153 -18.22 14.68 -9.48
N ASP A 154 -17.25 14.05 -10.14
CA ASP A 154 -17.02 12.61 -10.12
C ASP A 154 -16.08 12.21 -8.99
N ILE A 155 -16.44 11.14 -8.26
CA ILE A 155 -15.55 10.52 -7.28
C ILE A 155 -14.45 9.79 -8.03
N LYS A 156 -13.20 10.23 -7.86
CA LYS A 156 -12.02 9.62 -8.52
C LYS A 156 -11.45 8.46 -7.74
N ASP A 157 -11.45 8.54 -6.42
CA ASP A 157 -11.03 7.44 -5.56
C ASP A 157 -11.56 7.63 -4.13
N THR A 158 -11.54 6.54 -3.36
CA THR A 158 -11.84 6.52 -1.93
C THR A 158 -10.82 5.69 -1.17
N TYR A 159 -10.39 6.22 -0.02
CA TYR A 159 -9.50 5.55 0.92
C TYR A 159 -10.19 5.48 2.29
N SER A 160 -10.34 4.27 2.85
CA SER A 160 -10.82 4.11 4.22
C SER A 160 -9.65 3.96 5.18
N LYS A 161 -9.67 4.69 6.29
CA LYS A 161 -8.62 4.73 7.32
C LYS A 161 -8.20 3.31 7.74
N VAL A 162 -6.94 2.96 7.49
CA VAL A 162 -6.45 1.60 7.78
C VAL A 162 -5.92 1.48 9.21
N HIS A 163 -5.33 2.54 9.76
CA HIS A 163 -4.85 2.55 11.14
C HIS A 163 -5.85 3.26 12.06
N LEU A 164 -6.55 2.50 12.90
CA LEU A 164 -7.46 3.02 13.91
C LEU A 164 -6.72 3.31 15.22
N PHE A 165 -7.10 4.40 15.90
CA PHE A 165 -6.53 4.73 17.20
C PHE A 165 -7.20 3.94 18.32
N ASP A 166 -6.49 2.94 18.85
CA ASP A 166 -6.89 2.22 20.04
C ASP A 166 -5.89 2.46 21.18
N LEU A 167 -6.39 2.98 22.29
CA LEU A 167 -5.66 3.17 23.54
C LEU A 167 -6.46 2.56 24.69
N ASP A 168 -5.89 1.54 25.33
CA ASP A 168 -6.45 0.94 26.54
C ASP A 168 -5.38 0.96 27.64
N LEU A 169 -5.56 1.87 28.61
CA LEU A 169 -4.70 2.04 29.77
C LEU A 169 -5.41 1.58 31.06
N GLY A 170 -6.42 0.71 30.96
CA GLY A 170 -7.25 0.30 32.09
C GLY A 170 -8.28 1.37 32.47
N ASP A 171 -7.83 2.45 33.15
CA ASP A 171 -8.69 3.53 33.62
C ASP A 171 -9.13 4.49 32.49
N LEU A 172 -8.39 4.50 31.37
CA LEU A 172 -8.69 5.29 30.17
C LEU A 172 -8.72 4.36 28.96
N ARG A 173 -9.93 4.15 28.40
CA ARG A 173 -10.14 3.36 27.18
C ARG A 173 -10.72 4.25 26.07
N LEU A 174 -9.93 4.48 25.02
CA LEU A 174 -10.34 5.16 23.79
C LEU A 174 -10.02 4.26 22.60
N CYS A 175 -10.99 3.44 22.19
CA CYS A 175 -10.86 2.53 21.05
C CYS A 175 -11.73 3.00 19.89
N GLU A 176 -11.10 3.55 18.84
CA GLU A 176 -11.76 3.87 17.57
C GLU A 176 -12.32 2.61 16.91
N SER A 177 -11.66 1.45 17.10
CA SER A 177 -12.12 0.17 16.56
C SER A 177 -13.48 -0.30 17.09
N ASP A 178 -13.94 0.21 18.23
CA ASP A 178 -15.28 -0.09 18.77
C ASP A 178 -16.40 0.37 17.83
N TYR A 179 -16.17 1.41 17.02
CA TYR A 179 -17.20 2.07 16.21
C TYR A 179 -16.79 2.37 14.77
N THR A 180 -15.52 2.19 14.41
CA THR A 180 -15.03 2.39 13.04
C THR A 180 -14.45 1.10 12.49
N ILE A 181 -14.81 0.71 11.26
CA ILE A 181 -14.27 -0.42 10.51
C ILE A 181 -12.93 0.01 9.90
N PRO A 182 -11.82 -0.74 10.09
CA PRO A 182 -10.57 -0.41 9.42
C PRO A 182 -10.71 -0.63 7.92
N GLY A 183 -10.13 0.26 7.13
CA GLY A 183 -9.97 0.08 5.70
C GLY A 183 -9.13 -1.14 5.37
N ASP A 184 -9.30 -1.67 4.16
CA ASP A 184 -8.71 -2.93 3.76
C ASP A 184 -7.75 -2.86 2.57
N ARG A 185 -7.48 -1.64 2.12
CA ARG A 185 -6.54 -1.33 1.05
C ARG A 185 -5.95 0.07 1.25
N ILE A 186 -4.72 0.24 0.79
CA ILE A 186 -4.10 1.54 0.56
C ILE A 186 -4.15 1.77 -0.96
N THR A 187 -4.84 2.81 -1.41
CA THR A 187 -5.01 3.05 -2.84
C THR A 187 -3.76 3.66 -3.46
N SER A 188 -3.56 3.43 -4.76
CA SER A 188 -2.48 4.05 -5.51
C SER A 188 -2.66 5.58 -5.55
N PRO A 189 -1.58 6.36 -5.66
CA PRO A 189 -1.69 7.81 -5.76
C PRO A 189 -2.57 8.23 -6.95
N VAL A 190 -3.49 9.17 -6.70
CA VAL A 190 -4.46 9.64 -7.69
C VAL A 190 -3.88 10.83 -8.44
N SER A 191 -3.91 10.79 -9.77
CA SER A 191 -3.48 11.91 -10.59
C SER A 191 -4.52 13.04 -10.55
N THR A 192 -4.09 14.24 -10.18
CA THR A 192 -4.94 15.43 -10.04
C THR A 192 -4.28 16.64 -10.74
N PRO A 193 -4.99 17.76 -10.93
CA PRO A 193 -4.41 18.97 -11.54
C PRO A 193 -3.21 19.55 -10.78
N VAL A 194 -3.03 19.18 -9.51
CA VAL A 194 -1.98 19.71 -8.63
C VAL A 194 -0.84 18.72 -8.38
N GLY A 195 -0.90 17.53 -8.99
CA GLY A 195 0.07 16.44 -8.84
C GLY A 195 -0.57 15.12 -8.40
N ASN A 196 0.27 14.10 -8.20
CA ASN A 196 -0.18 12.79 -7.73
C ASN A 196 -0.36 12.77 -6.20
N ILE A 197 -1.59 12.51 -5.75
CA ILE A 197 -1.99 12.57 -4.34
C ILE A 197 -2.06 11.18 -3.73
N GLY A 198 -1.25 10.92 -2.71
CA GLY A 198 -1.39 9.78 -1.81
C GLY A 198 -2.36 10.08 -0.67
N LEU A 199 -3.31 9.18 -0.43
CA LEU A 199 -4.37 9.33 0.57
C LEU A 199 -4.00 8.67 1.89
N GLY A 200 -4.23 9.39 2.98
CA GLY A 200 -4.08 8.94 4.36
C GLY A 200 -4.94 9.79 5.28
N ILE A 201 -5.25 9.30 6.48
CA ILE A 201 -6.12 9.99 7.43
C ILE A 201 -5.48 9.93 8.82
N CYS A 202 -5.25 11.11 9.40
CA CYS A 202 -4.97 11.29 10.83
C CYS A 202 -3.93 10.33 11.41
N TYR A 203 -4.36 9.23 12.02
CA TYR A 203 -3.48 8.29 12.70
C TYR A 203 -2.50 7.57 11.77
N ASP A 204 -2.82 7.48 10.46
CA ASP A 204 -1.90 6.98 9.43
C ASP A 204 -0.58 7.76 9.40
N LEU A 205 -0.60 9.04 9.82
CA LEU A 205 0.59 9.89 9.95
C LEU A 205 1.69 9.24 10.82
N ARG A 206 1.32 8.40 11.79
CA ARG A 206 2.29 7.78 12.71
C ARG A 206 3.11 6.66 12.07
N PHE A 207 2.66 6.13 10.93
CA PHE A 207 3.24 4.95 10.28
C PHE A 207 4.05 5.39 9.04
N PRO A 208 5.38 5.61 9.17
CA PRO A 208 6.21 6.06 8.05
C PRO A 208 6.16 5.09 6.85
N GLU A 209 5.92 3.80 7.10
CA GLU A 209 5.86 2.74 6.08
C GLU A 209 4.82 3.06 5.01
N MET A 210 3.62 3.49 5.41
CA MET A 210 2.55 3.84 4.48
C MET A 210 2.96 5.01 3.56
N SER A 211 3.66 5.98 4.13
CA SER A 211 4.12 7.20 3.43
C SER A 211 5.22 6.87 2.42
N ILE A 212 6.18 6.05 2.84
CA ILE A 212 7.24 5.52 1.98
C ILE A 212 6.64 4.71 0.83
N ALA A 213 5.63 3.89 1.11
CA ALA A 213 4.99 3.05 0.12
C ALA A 213 4.23 3.88 -0.94
N LEU A 214 3.47 4.89 -0.52
CA LEU A 214 2.74 5.79 -1.42
C LEU A 214 3.68 6.62 -2.31
N VAL A 215 4.77 7.18 -1.76
CA VAL A 215 5.72 7.96 -2.55
C VAL A 215 6.51 7.07 -3.51
N LYS A 216 6.82 5.84 -3.13
CA LYS A 216 7.40 4.85 -4.05
C LYS A 216 6.47 4.51 -5.22
N GLN A 217 5.16 4.60 -5.03
CA GLN A 217 4.15 4.48 -6.10
C GLN A 217 3.94 5.76 -6.90
N GLY A 218 4.72 6.83 -6.64
CA GLY A 218 4.70 8.06 -7.41
C GLY A 218 3.91 9.20 -6.77
N ALA A 219 3.56 9.12 -5.49
CA ALA A 219 2.97 10.27 -4.80
C ALA A 219 3.96 11.45 -4.77
N GLU A 220 3.43 12.62 -5.11
CA GLU A 220 4.11 13.93 -5.05
C GLU A 220 3.59 14.75 -3.87
N ILE A 221 2.34 14.48 -3.47
CA ILE A 221 1.66 15.07 -2.33
C ILE A 221 1.12 13.94 -1.46
N LEU A 222 1.41 13.97 -0.16
CA LEU A 222 0.76 13.12 0.84
C LEU A 222 -0.27 13.93 1.61
N THR A 223 -1.37 13.29 1.97
CA THR A 223 -2.46 13.93 2.72
C THR A 223 -2.67 13.27 4.06
N TYR A 224 -2.92 14.09 5.09
CA TYR A 224 -3.31 13.62 6.43
C TYR A 224 -4.42 14.50 7.03
N PRO A 225 -5.59 14.60 6.39
CA PRO A 225 -6.77 15.17 7.01
C PRO A 225 -7.04 14.57 8.39
N SER A 226 -7.36 15.42 9.38
CA SER A 226 -7.23 15.03 10.78
C SER A 226 -8.19 15.72 11.74
N ALA A 227 -8.51 15.02 12.83
CA ALA A 227 -9.11 15.58 14.03
C ALA A 227 -8.26 15.28 15.29
N PHE A 228 -6.97 15.65 15.24
CA PHE A 228 -5.98 15.42 16.31
C PHE A 228 -6.43 15.99 17.65
N THR A 229 -6.18 15.26 18.74
CA THR A 229 -6.44 15.76 20.10
C THR A 229 -5.47 16.87 20.46
N VAL A 230 -5.88 17.83 21.29
CA VAL A 230 -5.08 19.02 21.64
C VAL A 230 -3.72 18.63 22.25
N THR A 231 -3.69 17.67 23.16
CA THR A 231 -2.46 17.26 23.87
C THR A 231 -1.46 16.61 22.92
N THR A 232 -1.90 15.67 22.08
CA THR A 232 -1.02 15.00 21.13
C THR A 232 -0.66 15.88 19.93
N GLY A 233 -1.57 16.76 19.51
CA GLY A 233 -1.34 17.71 18.44
C GLY A 233 -0.22 18.69 18.80
N ARG A 234 -0.28 19.29 19.99
CA ARG A 234 0.76 20.20 20.49
C ARG A 234 2.16 19.58 20.48
N ALA A 235 2.27 18.28 20.75
CA ALA A 235 3.55 17.59 20.83
C ALA A 235 4.03 17.02 19.49
N HIS A 236 3.12 16.53 18.64
CA HIS A 236 3.50 15.64 17.53
C HIS A 236 3.07 16.13 16.14
N TRP A 237 2.09 17.03 16.04
CA TRP A 237 1.45 17.37 14.76
C TRP A 237 2.46 17.87 13.72
N GLU A 238 3.11 19.01 14.00
CA GLU A 238 4.07 19.60 13.07
C GLU A 238 5.27 18.67 12.83
N ILE A 239 5.83 18.09 13.90
CA ILE A 239 7.03 17.25 13.81
C ILE A 239 6.79 16.05 12.89
N LEU A 240 5.67 15.35 13.05
CA LEU A 240 5.36 14.19 12.22
C LEU A 240 5.10 14.61 10.77
N LEU A 241 4.29 15.64 10.53
CA LEU A 241 3.98 16.10 9.17
C LEU A 241 5.25 16.53 8.41
N ARG A 242 6.12 17.31 9.06
CA ARG A 242 7.40 17.73 8.48
C ARG A 242 8.33 16.54 8.24
N SER A 243 8.34 15.56 9.16
CA SER A 243 9.11 14.33 8.98
C SER A 243 8.67 13.57 7.72
N ARG A 244 7.35 13.43 7.48
CA ARG A 244 6.83 12.79 6.25
C ARG A 244 7.23 13.53 4.98
N ALA A 245 7.20 14.86 5.00
CA ALA A 245 7.62 15.67 3.86
C ALA A 245 9.11 15.48 3.54
N VAL A 246 9.97 15.60 4.56
CA VAL A 246 11.43 15.55 4.42
C VAL A 246 11.93 14.15 4.04
N GLU A 247 11.48 13.10 4.74
CA GLU A 247 12.00 11.74 4.55
C GLU A 247 11.58 11.14 3.20
N ASN A 248 10.47 11.61 2.64
CA ASN A 248 9.93 11.14 1.37
C ASN A 248 10.13 12.13 0.21
N GLN A 249 10.57 13.36 0.48
CA GLN A 249 10.74 14.42 -0.51
C GLN A 249 9.46 14.64 -1.33
N CYS A 250 8.37 14.93 -0.61
CA CYS A 250 7.05 15.20 -1.16
C CYS A 250 6.40 16.37 -0.42
N TYR A 251 5.39 16.99 -1.03
CA TYR A 251 4.54 17.91 -0.29
C TYR A 251 3.69 17.14 0.72
N VAL A 252 3.32 17.79 1.82
CA VAL A 252 2.35 17.26 2.78
C VAL A 252 1.24 18.28 2.98
N VAL A 253 -0.01 17.84 2.83
CA VAL A 253 -1.20 18.67 2.98
C VAL A 253 -2.08 18.08 4.08
N ALA A 254 -2.32 18.85 5.14
CA ALA A 254 -3.02 18.36 6.32
C ALA A 254 -4.10 19.35 6.76
N ALA A 255 -5.33 19.12 6.29
CA ALA A 255 -6.51 19.83 6.76
C ALA A 255 -6.93 19.28 8.13
N ALA A 256 -7.18 20.15 9.10
CA ALA A 256 -7.46 19.76 10.48
C ALA A 256 -8.77 20.32 11.01
N GLN A 257 -9.41 19.55 11.90
CA GLN A 257 -10.39 20.08 12.83
C GLN A 257 -9.67 20.91 13.91
N THR A 258 -10.32 21.96 14.40
CA THR A 258 -9.84 22.84 15.48
C THR A 258 -10.93 23.11 16.51
N GLY A 259 -10.55 23.69 17.64
CA GLY A 259 -11.49 24.22 18.63
C GLY A 259 -12.30 23.14 19.35
N LYS A 260 -13.40 23.57 19.99
CA LYS A 260 -14.27 22.71 20.80
C LYS A 260 -15.51 22.30 20.00
N HIS A 261 -15.63 21.00 19.70
CA HIS A 261 -16.76 20.44 18.94
C HIS A 261 -17.98 20.20 19.81
N ASN A 262 -17.75 19.80 21.06
CA ASN A 262 -18.76 19.58 22.09
C ASN A 262 -18.11 19.59 23.48
N GLU A 263 -18.86 19.30 24.54
CA GLU A 263 -18.36 19.31 25.92
C GLU A 263 -17.15 18.40 26.17
N LYS A 264 -17.03 17.30 25.43
CA LYS A 264 -16.06 16.22 25.66
C LYS A 264 -14.96 16.13 24.61
N ARG A 265 -15.08 16.85 23.48
CA ARG A 265 -14.16 16.74 22.35
C ARG A 265 -13.69 18.09 21.84
N ALA A 266 -12.38 18.24 21.74
CA ALA A 266 -11.70 19.37 21.13
C ALA A 266 -10.55 18.88 20.24
N SER A 267 -10.22 19.63 19.20
CA SER A 267 -9.14 19.32 18.28
C SER A 267 -8.09 20.42 18.22
N TYR A 268 -6.87 20.03 17.85
CA TYR A 268 -5.70 20.90 17.89
C TYR A 268 -5.69 22.01 16.82
N GLY A 269 -6.24 21.77 15.63
CA GLY A 269 -6.16 22.71 14.51
C GLY A 269 -4.80 22.69 13.83
N HIS A 270 -4.28 23.89 13.50
CA HIS A 270 -3.02 24.09 12.77
C HIS A 270 -2.96 23.34 11.43
N SER A 271 -4.03 23.44 10.65
CA SER A 271 -4.06 22.94 9.27
C SER A 271 -2.91 23.56 8.47
N MET A 272 -2.16 22.78 7.69
CA MET A 272 -0.95 23.27 7.05
C MET A 272 -0.58 22.59 5.72
N VAL A 273 0.28 23.28 4.97
CA VAL A 273 0.97 22.77 3.78
C VAL A 273 2.47 22.84 4.01
N ILE A 274 3.17 21.76 3.70
CA ILE A 274 4.61 21.62 3.89
C ILE A 274 5.26 21.23 2.57
N ASP A 275 6.38 21.87 2.23
CA ASP A 275 7.15 21.58 1.02
C ASP A 275 8.05 20.33 1.17
N PRO A 276 8.63 19.81 0.07
CA PRO A 276 9.55 18.67 0.09
C PRO A 276 10.83 18.86 0.91
N TRP A 277 11.14 20.08 1.33
CA TRP A 277 12.28 20.42 2.18
C TRP A 277 11.90 20.54 3.68
N GLY A 278 10.60 20.40 4.00
CA GLY A 278 10.07 20.52 5.35
C GLY A 278 9.76 21.94 5.77
N THR A 279 9.68 22.90 4.85
CA THR A 279 9.22 24.28 5.12
C THR A 279 7.70 24.31 5.19
N VAL A 280 7.14 24.89 6.24
CA VAL A 280 5.69 25.15 6.32
C VAL A 280 5.37 26.35 5.43
N LEU A 281 4.68 26.11 4.31
CA LEU A 281 4.34 27.15 3.32
C LEU A 281 3.12 27.97 3.72
N ALA A 282 2.14 27.31 4.33
CA ALA A 282 0.92 27.92 4.83
C ALA A 282 0.41 27.17 6.05
N GLN A 283 -0.17 27.90 7.00
CA GLN A 283 -0.78 27.34 8.19
C GLN A 283 -1.97 28.19 8.63
N CYS A 284 -3.08 27.55 9.00
CA CYS A 284 -4.20 28.23 9.66
C CYS A 284 -3.85 28.62 11.11
N GLY A 285 -4.56 29.61 11.65
CA GLY A 285 -4.49 29.95 13.08
C GLY A 285 -5.18 28.93 13.98
N GLU A 286 -5.67 29.37 15.12
CA GLU A 286 -6.42 28.51 16.06
C GLU A 286 -7.90 28.36 15.66
N ASP A 287 -8.46 29.35 14.96
CA ASP A 287 -9.88 29.40 14.58
C ASP A 287 -10.15 28.72 13.22
N PRO A 288 -11.42 28.39 12.91
CA PRO A 288 -11.81 27.97 11.56
C PRO A 288 -11.38 28.98 10.49
N GLY A 289 -10.87 28.48 9.37
CA GLY A 289 -10.27 29.35 8.36
C GLY A 289 -9.77 28.60 7.13
N LEU A 290 -9.31 29.37 6.15
CA LEU A 290 -8.68 28.89 4.93
C LEU A 290 -7.23 29.40 4.92
N CYS A 291 -6.28 28.53 4.57
CA CYS A 291 -4.96 28.96 4.12
C CYS A 291 -4.69 28.44 2.70
N VAL A 292 -3.93 29.22 1.93
CA VAL A 292 -3.62 28.91 0.52
C VAL A 292 -2.10 28.81 0.35
N ALA A 293 -1.67 27.83 -0.43
CA ALA A 293 -0.26 27.60 -0.75
C ALA A 293 -0.08 27.27 -2.24
N GLU A 294 1.12 27.54 -2.76
CA GLU A 294 1.54 27.09 -4.09
C GLU A 294 2.34 25.79 -3.98
N VAL A 295 1.92 24.77 -4.72
CA VAL A 295 2.65 23.53 -4.97
C VAL A 295 3.46 23.70 -6.25
N ASP A 296 4.76 23.44 -6.19
CA ASP A 296 5.70 23.57 -7.31
C ASP A 296 6.38 22.22 -7.55
N LEU A 297 5.92 21.48 -8.58
CA LEU A 297 6.45 20.16 -8.90
C LEU A 297 7.86 20.23 -9.50
N SER A 298 8.26 21.39 -10.03
CA SER A 298 9.65 21.63 -10.46
C SER A 298 10.59 21.72 -9.26
N PHE A 299 10.14 22.34 -8.15
CA PHE A 299 10.90 22.38 -6.90
C PHE A 299 11.04 20.99 -6.28
N LEU A 300 9.96 20.19 -6.26
CA LEU A 300 10.02 18.79 -5.83
C LEU A 300 11.04 17.99 -6.64
N SER A 301 11.02 18.11 -7.97
CA SER A 301 11.96 17.45 -8.86
C SER A 301 13.40 17.86 -8.58
N LYS A 302 13.63 19.16 -8.32
CA LYS A 302 14.94 19.70 -7.93
C LYS A 302 15.42 19.11 -6.60
N VAL A 303 14.59 19.08 -5.56
CA VAL A 303 14.95 18.52 -4.24
C VAL A 303 15.37 17.06 -4.36
N ARG A 304 14.61 16.24 -5.10
CA ARG A 304 14.93 14.83 -5.33
C ARG A 304 16.23 14.64 -6.12
N LYS A 305 16.54 15.55 -7.04
CA LYS A 305 17.80 15.53 -7.82
C LYS A 305 19.00 15.95 -6.97
N ASP A 306 18.88 17.04 -6.22
CA ASP A 306 19.98 17.62 -5.44
C ASP A 306 20.31 16.76 -4.20
N MET A 307 19.32 16.06 -3.65
CA MET A 307 19.49 15.12 -2.54
C MET A 307 18.81 13.78 -2.84
N PRO A 308 19.47 12.85 -3.57
CA PRO A 308 18.82 11.62 -4.05
C PRO A 308 18.71 10.53 -2.97
N VAL A 309 18.04 10.82 -1.85
CA VAL A 309 17.93 9.90 -0.69
C VAL A 309 17.33 8.55 -1.06
N TRP A 310 16.42 8.52 -2.04
CA TRP A 310 15.80 7.29 -2.55
C TRP A 310 16.82 6.34 -3.19
N ASN A 311 17.89 6.85 -3.79
CA ASN A 311 18.98 6.04 -4.36
C ASN A 311 19.94 5.51 -3.29
N HIS A 312 19.91 6.08 -2.09
CA HIS A 312 20.78 5.70 -0.97
C HIS A 312 20.13 4.67 -0.02
N ARG A 313 18.87 4.29 -0.27
CA ARG A 313 18.17 3.31 0.54
C ARG A 313 18.80 1.91 0.39
N ARG A 314 19.16 1.30 1.52
CA ARG A 314 19.80 -0.02 1.66
C ARG A 314 18.76 -1.14 1.74
N HIS A 315 18.04 -1.34 0.64
CA HIS A 315 17.03 -2.39 0.52
C HIS A 315 17.60 -3.81 0.67
N ASP A 316 18.91 -3.97 0.50
CA ASP A 316 19.64 -5.19 0.82
C ASP A 316 19.67 -5.51 2.33
N LEU A 317 19.50 -4.52 3.21
CA LEU A 317 19.55 -4.68 4.66
C LEU A 317 18.16 -4.74 5.31
N TYR A 318 17.20 -3.93 4.83
CA TYR A 318 15.86 -3.81 5.43
C TYR A 318 14.72 -4.12 4.45
N GLY A 319 15.02 -4.71 3.30
CA GLY A 319 14.03 -5.05 2.29
C GLY A 319 13.39 -3.83 1.65
N HIS A 320 12.35 -4.09 0.85
CA HIS A 320 11.54 -3.04 0.25
C HIS A 320 10.18 -2.95 0.94
N ILE A 321 9.73 -1.73 1.17
CA ILE A 321 8.34 -1.47 1.60
C ILE A 321 7.44 -1.53 0.37
N HIS A 322 6.34 -2.28 0.49
CA HIS A 322 5.35 -2.51 -0.55
C HIS A 322 3.93 -2.47 0.04
N ILE A 323 2.99 -1.91 -0.73
CA ILE A 323 1.57 -2.00 -0.42
C ILE A 323 1.09 -3.37 -0.88
N ASN A 324 0.73 -4.21 0.08
CA ASN A 324 0.15 -5.52 -0.16
C ASN A 324 -1.35 -5.45 0.09
N ASN A 325 -2.08 -4.82 -0.84
CA ASN A 325 -3.54 -4.78 -0.78
C ASN A 325 -4.13 -6.19 -0.78
N LYS A 326 -5.39 -6.29 -0.32
CA LYS A 326 -6.19 -7.48 -0.59
C LYS A 326 -6.21 -7.80 -2.10
N PRO A 327 -6.31 -9.08 -2.47
CA PRO A 327 -6.23 -9.51 -3.86
C PRO A 327 -7.15 -8.74 -4.79
N GLU A 328 -6.66 -8.46 -5.99
CA GLU A 328 -7.43 -7.76 -7.01
C GLU A 328 -8.42 -8.72 -7.72
N PRO A 329 -9.51 -8.21 -8.32
CA PRO A 329 -10.47 -9.04 -9.02
C PRO A 329 -9.81 -9.78 -10.18
N VAL A 330 -9.88 -11.10 -10.18
CA VAL A 330 -9.33 -11.95 -11.27
C VAL A 330 -10.04 -11.69 -12.61
N ASP A 331 -11.35 -11.41 -12.54
CA ASP A 331 -12.24 -11.43 -13.72
C ASP A 331 -12.05 -10.23 -14.67
N CYS A 332 -11.25 -9.23 -14.28
CA CYS A 332 -10.95 -8.08 -15.14
C CYS A 332 -9.93 -8.39 -16.26
N ILE A 333 -9.24 -9.52 -16.18
CA ILE A 333 -8.30 -10.01 -17.20
C ILE A 333 -8.92 -11.25 -17.85
N LYS A 334 -8.93 -11.32 -19.18
CA LYS A 334 -9.52 -12.47 -19.90
C LYS A 334 -8.67 -13.74 -19.80
N ALA A 335 -7.36 -13.57 -19.91
CA ALA A 335 -6.40 -14.66 -19.82
C ALA A 335 -5.04 -14.15 -19.32
N PHE A 336 -4.33 -15.01 -18.61
CA PHE A 336 -3.01 -14.75 -18.03
C PHE A 336 -1.93 -15.49 -18.83
N ASP A 337 -0.77 -14.87 -19.07
CA ASP A 337 0.31 -15.51 -19.80
C ASP A 337 1.17 -16.38 -18.87
N PHE A 338 1.17 -17.69 -19.09
CA PHE A 338 2.05 -18.64 -18.43
C PHE A 338 3.06 -19.21 -19.41
N GLY A 339 4.17 -18.49 -19.63
CA GLY A 339 5.27 -18.97 -20.48
C GLY A 339 4.92 -19.08 -21.97
N GLY A 340 3.93 -18.32 -22.43
CA GLY A 340 3.34 -18.41 -23.78
C GLY A 340 2.03 -19.19 -23.83
N HIS A 341 1.60 -19.80 -22.72
CA HIS A 341 0.34 -20.51 -22.62
C HIS A 341 -0.73 -19.61 -21.98
N PRO A 342 -1.83 -19.29 -22.69
CA PRO A 342 -2.91 -18.51 -22.12
C PRO A 342 -3.68 -19.34 -21.09
N ILE A 343 -3.74 -18.86 -19.86
CA ILE A 343 -4.55 -19.43 -18.77
C ILE A 343 -5.85 -18.64 -18.68
N PRO A 344 -7.01 -19.25 -18.93
CA PRO A 344 -8.31 -18.58 -18.78
C PRO A 344 -8.51 -18.06 -17.36
N SER A 345 -9.14 -16.90 -17.22
CA SER A 345 -9.42 -16.32 -15.90
C SER A 345 -10.33 -17.20 -15.04
N SER A 346 -11.15 -18.04 -15.67
CA SER A 346 -11.95 -19.07 -14.99
C SER A 346 -11.09 -20.06 -14.20
N CYS A 347 -9.84 -20.32 -14.62
CA CYS A 347 -8.90 -21.24 -13.96
C CYS A 347 -8.01 -20.54 -12.92
N VAL A 348 -8.14 -19.21 -12.76
CA VAL A 348 -7.37 -18.40 -11.82
C VAL A 348 -8.24 -18.10 -10.60
N PHE A 349 -7.74 -18.37 -9.40
CA PHE A 349 -8.52 -18.21 -8.17
C PHE A 349 -8.02 -17.07 -7.27
N HIS A 350 -6.81 -16.57 -7.50
CA HIS A 350 -6.23 -15.47 -6.74
C HIS A 350 -5.21 -14.69 -7.58
N ARG A 351 -5.13 -13.37 -7.38
CA ARG A 351 -4.06 -12.55 -7.95
C ARG A 351 -3.68 -11.37 -7.06
N THR A 352 -2.45 -10.94 -7.23
CA THR A 352 -1.89 -9.68 -6.73
C THR A 352 -1.41 -8.86 -7.94
N PRO A 353 -0.87 -7.64 -7.74
CA PRO A 353 -0.27 -6.88 -8.84
C PRO A 353 0.92 -7.59 -9.52
N THR A 354 1.60 -8.51 -8.81
CA THR A 354 2.82 -9.16 -9.33
C THR A 354 2.74 -10.67 -9.46
N CYS A 355 1.70 -11.32 -8.93
CA CYS A 355 1.52 -12.77 -8.98
C CYS A 355 0.07 -13.16 -9.34
N PHE A 356 -0.10 -14.37 -9.86
CA PHE A 356 -1.41 -15.01 -10.03
C PHE A 356 -1.33 -16.50 -9.66
N CYS A 357 -2.45 -17.03 -9.17
CA CYS A 357 -2.58 -18.41 -8.71
C CYS A 357 -3.65 -19.12 -9.51
N PHE A 358 -3.31 -20.29 -10.04
CA PHE A 358 -4.18 -21.01 -10.96
C PHE A 358 -4.09 -22.50 -10.74
N VAL A 359 -5.16 -23.18 -11.15
CA VAL A 359 -5.19 -24.64 -11.17
C VAL A 359 -4.59 -25.13 -12.49
N ASN A 360 -3.82 -26.21 -12.44
CA ASN A 360 -3.12 -26.72 -13.62
C ASN A 360 -3.95 -27.77 -14.39
N ILE A 361 -3.59 -28.00 -15.65
CA ILE A 361 -4.26 -28.97 -16.53
C ILE A 361 -4.19 -30.41 -16.01
N LYS A 362 -3.23 -30.67 -15.13
CA LYS A 362 -3.14 -31.85 -14.28
C LYS A 362 -3.09 -31.41 -12.82
N PRO A 363 -3.63 -32.18 -11.86
CA PRO A 363 -4.03 -31.68 -10.54
C PRO A 363 -2.86 -31.21 -9.67
N VAL A 364 -2.47 -29.94 -9.84
CA VAL A 364 -1.54 -29.19 -9.00
C VAL A 364 -1.96 -27.73 -8.99
N VAL A 365 -1.82 -27.07 -7.84
CA VAL A 365 -1.98 -25.63 -7.71
C VAL A 365 -0.64 -24.94 -7.95
N LEU A 366 -0.64 -23.93 -8.82
CA LEU A 366 0.53 -23.17 -9.20
C LEU A 366 0.40 -21.70 -8.79
N VAL A 367 1.52 -21.13 -8.34
CA VAL A 367 1.68 -19.68 -8.13
C VAL A 367 2.78 -19.18 -9.07
N SER A 368 2.47 -18.22 -9.93
CA SER A 368 3.40 -17.67 -10.93
C SER A 368 3.42 -16.15 -10.86
N THR A 369 4.50 -15.53 -11.35
CA THR A 369 4.59 -14.08 -11.50
C THR A 369 3.77 -13.59 -12.69
N MET A 370 3.24 -12.37 -12.63
CA MET A 370 2.56 -11.72 -13.75
C MET A 370 3.53 -11.39 -14.89
N ARG A 371 4.74 -10.92 -14.54
CA ARG A 371 5.83 -10.71 -15.48
C ARG A 371 6.43 -12.06 -15.83
N ARG A 372 6.58 -12.34 -17.13
CA ARG A 372 7.28 -13.53 -17.61
C ARG A 372 8.77 -13.44 -17.29
N VAL A 373 9.19 -14.28 -16.35
CA VAL A 373 10.60 -14.42 -15.92
C VAL A 373 10.95 -15.90 -15.93
N GLU A 374 12.07 -16.30 -16.52
CA GLU A 374 12.40 -17.72 -16.63
C GLU A 374 13.00 -18.29 -15.34
N ARG A 375 13.81 -17.48 -14.64
CA ARG A 375 14.61 -17.93 -13.49
C ARG A 375 14.25 -17.20 -12.20
N LEU A 376 14.31 -17.89 -11.07
CA LEU A 376 14.07 -17.29 -9.75
C LEU A 376 15.01 -16.10 -9.47
N GLY A 377 16.28 -16.18 -9.88
CA GLY A 377 17.27 -15.12 -9.68
C GLY A 377 17.04 -13.83 -10.48
N GLU A 378 16.09 -13.83 -11.43
CA GLU A 378 15.72 -12.67 -12.26
C GLU A 378 14.49 -11.92 -11.71
N LEU A 379 13.92 -12.42 -10.62
CA LEU A 379 12.84 -11.74 -9.91
C LEU A 379 13.37 -10.48 -9.22
N THR A 380 12.58 -9.41 -9.28
CA THR A 380 12.78 -8.28 -8.39
C THR A 380 12.47 -8.69 -6.95
N GLN A 381 13.02 -7.98 -5.97
CA GLN A 381 12.69 -8.24 -4.56
C GLN A 381 11.19 -8.10 -4.25
N THR A 382 10.50 -7.20 -4.96
CA THR A 382 9.03 -7.07 -4.91
C THR A 382 8.35 -8.38 -5.28
N GLU A 383 8.68 -8.92 -6.46
CA GLU A 383 8.09 -10.14 -6.99
C GLU A 383 8.46 -11.34 -6.11
N LEU A 384 9.71 -11.42 -5.64
CA LEU A 384 10.14 -12.50 -4.76
C LEU A 384 9.38 -12.49 -3.42
N SER A 385 9.27 -11.32 -2.79
CA SER A 385 8.54 -11.15 -1.53
C SER A 385 7.05 -11.45 -1.69
N ASP A 386 6.42 -10.95 -2.75
CA ASP A 386 5.01 -11.18 -3.02
C ASP A 386 4.75 -12.66 -3.38
N LEU A 387 5.58 -13.26 -4.24
CA LEU A 387 5.48 -14.67 -4.64
C LEU A 387 5.42 -15.60 -3.44
N PHE A 388 6.36 -15.48 -2.50
CA PHE A 388 6.37 -16.36 -1.32
C PHE A 388 5.33 -15.97 -0.26
N SER A 389 4.92 -14.71 -0.17
CA SER A 389 3.76 -14.30 0.64
C SER A 389 2.46 -14.92 0.12
N VAL A 390 2.29 -14.95 -1.20
CA VAL A 390 1.15 -15.59 -1.87
C VAL A 390 1.22 -17.10 -1.70
N VAL A 391 2.38 -17.73 -1.88
CA VAL A 391 2.58 -19.17 -1.63
C VAL A 391 2.20 -19.54 -0.20
N GLN A 392 2.58 -18.74 0.81
CA GLN A 392 2.17 -18.98 2.19
C GLN A 392 0.65 -18.96 2.38
N ARG A 393 -0.05 -18.01 1.74
CA ARG A 393 -1.51 -17.92 1.79
C ARG A 393 -2.17 -19.10 1.08
N VAL A 394 -1.71 -19.41 -0.13
CA VAL A 394 -2.21 -20.52 -0.95
C VAL A 394 -1.99 -21.86 -0.25
N ALA A 395 -0.84 -22.04 0.41
CA ALA A 395 -0.54 -23.22 1.23
C ALA A 395 -1.65 -23.50 2.26
N GLY A 396 -2.04 -22.50 3.06
CA GLY A 396 -3.11 -22.66 4.04
C GLY A 396 -4.47 -23.01 3.41
N VAL A 397 -4.79 -22.38 2.27
CA VAL A 397 -6.03 -22.67 1.52
C VAL A 397 -6.03 -24.08 0.94
N VAL A 398 -4.93 -24.50 0.32
CA VAL A 398 -4.76 -25.84 -0.27
C VAL A 398 -4.85 -26.90 0.82
N GLU A 399 -4.16 -26.74 1.95
CA GLU A 399 -4.24 -27.69 3.06
C GLU A 399 -5.68 -27.86 3.56
N GLN A 400 -6.38 -26.75 3.77
CA GLN A 400 -7.77 -26.75 4.23
C GLN A 400 -8.73 -27.35 3.20
N HIS A 401 -8.64 -26.91 1.94
CA HIS A 401 -9.55 -27.30 0.87
C HIS A 401 -9.47 -28.79 0.56
N TYR A 402 -8.26 -29.34 0.47
CA TYR A 402 -8.06 -30.76 0.16
C TYR A 402 -8.05 -31.66 1.41
N GLY A 403 -8.22 -31.11 2.61
CA GLY A 403 -8.16 -31.86 3.88
C GLY A 403 -6.82 -32.58 4.06
N ALA A 404 -5.72 -31.90 3.72
CA ALA A 404 -4.37 -32.40 3.88
C ALA A 404 -3.83 -32.06 5.28
N SER A 405 -2.79 -32.77 5.72
CA SER A 405 -2.11 -32.50 6.99
C SER A 405 -0.71 -31.94 6.80
N SER A 406 -0.26 -31.83 5.55
CA SER A 406 1.09 -31.45 5.15
C SER A 406 1.08 -30.93 3.72
N LEU A 407 2.16 -30.27 3.33
CA LEU A 407 2.33 -29.70 1.99
C LEU A 407 3.73 -29.98 1.47
N THR A 408 3.86 -30.10 0.15
CA THR A 408 5.13 -29.95 -0.54
C THR A 408 5.09 -28.69 -1.38
N VAL A 409 6.04 -27.79 -1.14
CA VAL A 409 6.25 -26.58 -1.94
C VAL A 409 7.53 -26.78 -2.75
N SER A 410 7.45 -26.67 -4.07
CA SER A 410 8.58 -26.95 -4.96
C SER A 410 8.70 -25.93 -6.09
N VAL A 411 9.95 -25.56 -6.41
CA VAL A 411 10.27 -24.71 -7.55
C VAL A 411 11.32 -25.40 -8.41
N GLN A 412 10.99 -25.61 -9.68
CA GLN A 412 11.90 -26.17 -10.67
C GLN A 412 12.55 -25.01 -11.43
N ASP A 413 13.72 -24.56 -10.97
CA ASP A 413 14.44 -23.42 -11.56
C ASP A 413 15.52 -23.90 -12.55
N GLY A 414 15.14 -23.98 -13.83
CA GLY A 414 15.99 -24.39 -14.94
C GLY A 414 15.79 -25.84 -15.42
N PRO A 415 16.34 -26.20 -16.60
CA PRO A 415 16.06 -27.48 -17.25
C PRO A 415 16.48 -28.71 -16.44
N GLN A 416 17.63 -28.66 -15.77
CA GLN A 416 18.15 -29.76 -14.94
C GLN A 416 17.31 -29.97 -13.67
N ALA A 417 16.65 -28.92 -13.18
CA ALA A 417 15.69 -29.02 -12.08
C ALA A 417 14.31 -29.55 -12.55
N GLY A 418 14.13 -29.79 -13.86
CA GLY A 418 12.90 -30.31 -14.43
C GLY A 418 11.92 -29.26 -14.92
N GLN A 419 12.31 -27.98 -15.00
CA GLN A 419 11.43 -26.90 -15.46
C GLN A 419 10.90 -27.15 -16.88
N THR A 420 9.59 -27.30 -17.01
CA THR A 420 8.91 -27.56 -18.30
C THR A 420 8.49 -26.26 -18.98
N VAL A 421 7.88 -25.34 -18.22
CA VAL A 421 7.45 -24.01 -18.69
C VAL A 421 8.49 -22.96 -18.28
N LYS A 422 8.96 -22.20 -19.27
CA LYS A 422 9.92 -21.09 -19.09
C LYS A 422 9.26 -19.83 -18.51
N HIS A 423 8.76 -20.00 -17.29
CA HIS A 423 8.17 -18.97 -16.44
C HIS A 423 8.33 -19.47 -15.01
N VAL A 424 8.80 -18.65 -14.07
CA VAL A 424 8.85 -18.99 -12.64
C VAL A 424 7.46 -19.38 -12.15
N HIS A 425 7.33 -20.59 -11.61
CA HIS A 425 6.14 -21.06 -10.94
C HIS A 425 6.49 -21.94 -9.75
N VAL A 426 5.70 -21.80 -8.69
CA VAL A 426 5.80 -22.57 -7.47
C VAL A 426 4.67 -23.60 -7.44
N HIS A 427 5.01 -24.87 -7.28
CA HIS A 427 4.07 -25.95 -7.06
C HIS A 427 3.69 -25.98 -5.58
N VAL A 428 2.39 -25.90 -5.28
CA VAL A 428 1.85 -26.03 -3.92
C VAL A 428 0.97 -27.28 -3.90
N MET A 429 1.48 -28.37 -3.31
CA MET A 429 0.85 -29.68 -3.38
C MET A 429 0.41 -30.17 -1.99
N PRO A 430 -0.87 -30.48 -1.79
CA PRO A 430 -1.36 -31.11 -0.57
C PRO A 430 -0.77 -32.51 -0.42
N ARG A 431 -0.38 -32.86 0.82
CA ARG A 431 0.18 -34.18 1.16
C ARG A 431 -0.69 -34.89 2.18
N LYS A 432 -0.90 -36.19 1.96
CA LYS A 432 -1.68 -37.08 2.85
C LYS A 432 -0.85 -38.32 3.17
N ALA A 433 -1.09 -38.93 4.33
CA ALA A 433 -0.46 -40.20 4.66
C ALA A 433 -0.76 -41.25 3.58
N GLY A 434 0.30 -41.86 3.03
CA GLY A 434 0.19 -42.88 1.98
C GLY A 434 -0.06 -42.36 0.57
N ASP A 435 0.13 -41.07 0.30
CA ASP A 435 0.01 -40.52 -1.05
C ASP A 435 1.12 -40.99 -2.02
N PHE A 436 2.28 -41.36 -1.49
CA PHE A 436 3.37 -42.06 -2.18
C PHE A 436 3.93 -43.18 -1.30
N GLU A 437 4.47 -44.25 -1.90
CA GLU A 437 5.16 -45.32 -1.16
C GLU A 437 6.45 -44.78 -0.54
N GLN A 438 7.20 -43.96 -1.29
CA GLN A 438 8.34 -43.20 -0.81
C GLN A 438 8.13 -41.70 -0.99
N ASN A 439 8.46 -40.90 0.02
CA ASN A 439 8.21 -39.46 0.00
C ASN A 439 8.80 -38.73 -1.23
N ASP A 440 9.98 -39.17 -1.70
CA ASP A 440 10.70 -38.50 -2.79
C ASP A 440 10.20 -38.88 -4.19
N GLU A 441 9.27 -39.84 -4.31
CA GLU A 441 8.63 -40.18 -5.58
C GLU A 441 7.90 -38.98 -6.22
N ILE A 442 7.49 -38.01 -5.39
CA ILE A 442 6.88 -36.77 -5.83
C ILE A 442 7.77 -36.02 -6.84
N TYR A 443 9.09 -36.04 -6.69
CA TYR A 443 10.01 -35.38 -7.62
C TYR A 443 10.04 -36.08 -8.98
N THR A 444 10.07 -37.42 -8.97
CA THR A 444 9.99 -38.23 -10.19
C THR A 444 8.65 -37.99 -10.89
N LYS A 445 7.55 -37.93 -10.15
CA LYS A 445 6.23 -37.63 -10.71
C LYS A 445 6.19 -36.23 -11.31
N LEU A 446 6.63 -35.20 -10.58
CA LEU A 446 6.69 -33.82 -11.06
C LEU A 446 7.53 -33.66 -12.32
N GLN A 447 8.67 -34.35 -12.41
CA GLN A 447 9.55 -34.27 -13.59
C GLN A 447 8.89 -34.78 -14.88
N HIS A 448 7.90 -35.67 -14.77
CA HIS A 448 7.22 -36.32 -15.90
C HIS A 448 5.77 -35.90 -16.06
N HIS A 449 5.17 -35.27 -15.04
CA HIS A 449 3.76 -34.96 -14.96
C HIS A 449 3.29 -34.15 -16.16
N ASP A 450 4.03 -33.13 -16.60
CA ASP A 450 3.59 -32.27 -17.71
C ASP A 450 4.16 -32.68 -19.08
N LYS A 451 4.88 -33.82 -19.16
CA LYS A 451 5.52 -34.31 -20.40
C LYS A 451 4.65 -35.30 -21.18
N ASP A 452 3.82 -36.08 -20.49
CA ASP A 452 2.85 -36.98 -21.10
C ASP A 452 1.46 -36.32 -21.15
N MET A 453 1.05 -35.84 -22.32
CA MET A 453 -0.26 -35.19 -22.51
C MET A 453 -1.39 -36.14 -22.89
N THR A 454 -1.14 -37.46 -22.89
CA THR A 454 -2.11 -38.46 -23.38
C THR A 454 -3.08 -38.97 -22.31
N THR A 455 -2.77 -38.78 -21.02
CA THR A 455 -3.58 -39.25 -19.89
C THR A 455 -3.69 -38.22 -18.77
N GLY A 456 -4.83 -38.20 -18.05
CA GLY A 456 -5.01 -37.41 -16.82
C GLY A 456 -5.22 -35.90 -17.01
N ARG A 457 -5.57 -35.46 -18.22
CA ARG A 457 -5.86 -34.06 -18.54
C ARG A 457 -7.28 -33.69 -18.09
N ARG A 458 -7.40 -32.63 -17.29
CA ARG A 458 -8.68 -32.06 -16.84
C ARG A 458 -9.30 -31.22 -17.93
N SER A 459 -10.64 -31.18 -17.97
CA SER A 459 -11.35 -30.24 -18.83
C SER A 459 -11.24 -28.82 -18.27
N GLU A 460 -11.50 -27.81 -19.10
CA GLU A 460 -11.55 -26.42 -18.62
C GLU A 460 -12.67 -26.22 -17.60
N ASP A 461 -13.79 -26.90 -17.77
CA ASP A 461 -14.93 -26.83 -16.84
C ASP A 461 -14.56 -27.38 -15.46
N ASP A 462 -13.85 -28.53 -15.40
CA ASP A 462 -13.37 -29.09 -14.13
C ASP A 462 -12.39 -28.14 -13.41
N MET A 463 -11.50 -27.50 -14.18
CA MET A 463 -10.55 -26.53 -13.66
C MET A 463 -11.26 -25.25 -13.17
N ALA A 464 -12.26 -24.78 -13.91
CA ALA A 464 -13.03 -23.61 -13.55
C ALA A 464 -13.84 -23.84 -12.26
N GLU A 465 -14.40 -25.04 -12.08
CA GLU A 465 -15.10 -25.41 -10.85
C GLU A 465 -14.16 -25.40 -9.65
N GLU A 466 -13.00 -26.06 -9.75
CA GLU A 466 -12.00 -26.10 -8.68
C GLU A 466 -11.48 -24.69 -8.34
N ALA A 467 -11.16 -23.88 -9.35
CA ALA A 467 -10.75 -22.50 -9.15
C ALA A 467 -11.87 -21.67 -8.48
N GLY A 468 -13.13 -21.88 -8.84
CA GLY A 468 -14.29 -21.26 -8.18
C GLY A 468 -14.39 -21.61 -6.69
N GLN A 469 -14.15 -22.88 -6.34
CA GLN A 469 -14.14 -23.34 -4.94
C GLN A 469 -12.97 -22.73 -4.15
N LEU A 470 -11.77 -22.66 -4.75
CA LEU A 470 -10.60 -22.03 -4.13
C LEU A 470 -10.77 -20.52 -3.96
N LYS A 471 -11.39 -19.83 -4.94
CA LYS A 471 -11.64 -18.38 -4.93
C LYS A 471 -12.49 -17.97 -3.72
N ALA A 472 -13.41 -18.82 -3.27
CA ALA A 472 -14.26 -18.57 -2.10
C ALA A 472 -13.47 -18.40 -0.78
N TYR A 473 -12.25 -18.94 -0.68
CA TYR A 473 -11.39 -18.75 0.49
C TYR A 473 -10.73 -17.37 0.54
N PHE A 474 -10.62 -16.70 -0.61
CA PHE A 474 -10.00 -15.38 -0.72
C PHE A 474 -11.00 -14.23 -0.71
N THR A 475 -12.29 -14.51 -0.87
CA THR A 475 -13.37 -13.51 -0.84
C THR A 475 -14.02 -13.33 0.54
N ARG A 476 -13.78 -14.26 1.48
CA ARG A 476 -14.28 -14.13 2.86
C ARG A 476 -13.35 -13.23 3.69
N PRO A 477 -13.88 -12.36 4.57
CA PRO A 477 -13.06 -11.59 5.50
C PRO A 477 -12.17 -12.52 6.31
N LEU A 478 -10.90 -12.13 6.51
CA LEU A 478 -9.90 -12.81 7.33
C LEU A 478 -10.30 -12.80 8.82
N VAL A 479 -11.37 -13.50 9.16
CA VAL A 479 -11.69 -13.89 10.54
C VAL A 479 -11.51 -15.40 10.55
N ALA A 480 -10.45 -15.88 11.21
CA ALA A 480 -10.10 -17.28 11.45
C ALA A 480 -9.10 -18.00 10.51
N LEU A 481 -8.00 -17.35 10.10
CA LEU A 481 -6.86 -18.06 9.46
C LEU A 481 -5.56 -18.12 10.28
N VAL A 482 -5.60 -17.76 11.57
CA VAL A 482 -4.54 -18.11 12.52
C VAL A 482 -5.21 -18.80 13.70
N ARG A 483 -5.12 -20.14 13.77
CA ARG A 483 -5.31 -20.80 15.07
C ARG A 483 -4.20 -20.28 15.97
N PRO A 484 -4.47 -19.73 17.17
CA PRO A 484 -3.45 -19.67 18.19
C PRO A 484 -3.08 -21.13 18.45
N LYS A 485 -1.93 -21.59 17.96
CA LYS A 485 -1.27 -22.69 18.66
C LYS A 485 -0.97 -22.12 20.04
N GLU A 486 -1.67 -22.62 21.04
CA GLU A 486 -1.32 -22.42 22.43
C GLU A 486 0.20 -22.53 22.54
N ILE A 487 0.85 -21.47 23.02
CA ILE A 487 2.24 -21.53 23.45
C ILE A 487 2.22 -22.41 24.69
N GLY A 488 2.21 -23.73 24.47
CA GLY A 488 2.39 -24.73 25.49
C GLY A 488 3.76 -24.50 26.10
N SER A 489 3.75 -24.26 27.40
CA SER A 489 4.90 -24.09 28.28
C SER A 489 5.90 -25.26 28.16
N TYR A 490 6.81 -25.18 27.20
CA TYR A 490 8.04 -25.96 27.20
C TYR A 490 9.16 -25.18 27.88
N VAL A 491 9.01 -24.98 29.19
CA VAL A 491 10.14 -24.84 30.12
C VAL A 491 10.00 -25.98 31.12
N LYS A 492 10.55 -27.15 30.79
CA LYS A 492 10.81 -28.17 31.82
C LYS A 492 12.05 -27.69 32.60
N PRO A 493 12.00 -27.55 33.93
CA PRO A 493 13.18 -27.29 34.72
C PRO A 493 14.12 -28.50 34.63
N TYR A 494 15.40 -28.24 34.39
CA TYR A 494 16.45 -29.24 34.48
C TYR A 494 16.41 -29.90 35.87
N PRO A 495 16.50 -31.24 35.97
CA PRO A 495 16.68 -31.89 37.25
C PRO A 495 18.11 -31.67 37.73
N ASN A 496 18.24 -31.10 38.93
CA ASN A 496 19.46 -31.14 39.71
C ASN A 496 19.97 -32.58 39.82
N SER A 497 21.15 -32.84 39.27
CA SER A 497 22.02 -33.90 39.74
C SER A 497 23.43 -33.35 39.83
N GLY A 498 23.86 -33.11 41.07
CA GLY A 498 25.28 -32.95 41.37
C GLY A 498 25.95 -34.31 41.34
N SER A 499 27.09 -34.42 40.67
CA SER A 499 28.29 -35.05 41.22
C SER A 499 29.47 -34.84 40.28
N ALA A 500 30.54 -34.35 40.91
CA ALA A 500 31.95 -34.31 40.55
C ALA A 500 32.42 -34.91 39.20
N GLY A 501 33.21 -34.11 38.49
CA GLY A 501 34.10 -34.53 37.42
C GLY A 501 35.04 -33.40 37.04
N ILE A 502 36.12 -33.25 37.82
CA ILE A 502 37.27 -32.39 37.53
C ILE A 502 37.87 -32.83 36.19
N LEU A 503 38.08 -31.90 35.26
CA LEU A 503 39.21 -31.91 34.34
C LEU A 503 39.47 -30.47 33.88
N GLU A 504 40.65 -30.00 34.27
CA GLU A 504 41.31 -28.78 33.83
C GLU A 504 41.56 -28.85 32.31
N ASP A 505 41.39 -27.72 31.62
CA ASP A 505 42.45 -27.16 30.75
C ASP A 505 42.03 -25.81 30.17
N THR A 506 42.67 -24.79 30.74
CA THR A 506 43.28 -23.58 30.17
C THR A 506 42.86 -23.02 28.80
N ASP A 507 42.58 -21.71 28.85
CA ASP A 507 43.03 -20.64 27.94
C ASP A 507 42.54 -20.61 26.48
N LEU A 508 41.78 -19.56 26.13
CA LEU A 508 42.30 -18.40 25.37
C LEU A 508 41.16 -17.44 24.93
N ILE A 509 41.18 -16.24 25.53
CA ILE A 509 41.02 -14.90 24.92
C ILE A 509 39.63 -14.40 24.44
N SER A 510 39.32 -13.22 25.00
CA SER A 510 38.21 -12.28 24.86
C SER A 510 37.91 -11.69 23.45
N PRO A 511 36.75 -11.01 23.29
CA PRO A 511 36.16 -10.65 21.99
C PRO A 511 36.49 -9.22 21.52
N CYS A 512 36.31 -8.98 20.22
CA CYS A 512 36.00 -7.66 19.63
C CYS A 512 34.48 -7.50 19.50
#